data_AF-A0A973I5I9-F1
#
_entry.id   AF-A0A973I5I9-F1
#
_cell.length_a   1.000
_cell.length_b   1.000
_cell.length_c   1.000
_cell.angle_alpha   90.00
_cell.angle_beta   90.00
_cell.angle_gamma   90.00
#
_symmetry.space_group_name_H-M   'P 1'
#
loop_
_entity.id
_entity.type
_entity.pdbx_description
1 polymer ?
#
loop_
_entity_poly.entity_id
_entity_poly.type
_entity_poly.pdbx_seq_one_letter_code
_entity_poly.pdbx_strand_id
1 'polypeptide(L)'
;MACTSNVTVYWLGTSFASATQLFSDSNLTTVAPDGYYQVGGIYREMSGGVLGAPGSCPTCLVPCGNTITGDGSQGYYTVSFDAGNSQGAVIVLFEPYSFPDGVTWTYDGVSASEYSSATNGYLQGLIGNINSANPPTPPFPPYPCNPPMTNATGSAGATFSGTLYVWDTALPGLGGFVDVGIPTVLGPYGNASTGDVSFTATNPGPAAMVVPKPNITPTNVDFVIQGPCNNTVWVITVLCPQELPAYKCEPTPVACGDPLTELMFTVHPASPTGVTTGGVFVNDWAFADSIGVNLKPAGTYLVDNGGGTLQCVTVSANGVITNVTSCSGSC
;
A
#
# COMPACT_ATOMS: atom_id res chain seq x y z
N MET A 1 1.92 9.74 -22.31
CA MET A 1 1.75 9.41 -23.75
C MET A 1 0.34 8.85 -23.87
N ALA A 2 -0.60 9.60 -24.45
CA ALA A 2 -2.01 9.19 -24.50
C ALA A 2 -2.23 8.20 -25.65
N CYS A 3 -2.79 7.03 -25.37
CA CYS A 3 -3.23 6.08 -26.39
C CYS A 3 -4.60 6.55 -26.92
N THR A 4 -4.66 7.11 -28.13
CA THR A 4 -5.90 7.73 -28.65
C THR A 4 -6.46 7.08 -29.92
N SER A 5 -6.03 5.86 -30.28
CA SER A 5 -6.67 5.09 -31.35
C SER A 5 -6.88 3.63 -30.98
N ASN A 6 -8.14 3.19 -31.00
CA ASN A 6 -8.50 1.78 -30.91
C ASN A 6 -8.22 1.09 -32.25
N VAL A 7 -7.33 0.10 -32.25
CA VAL A 7 -7.03 -0.74 -33.41
C VAL A 7 -7.18 -2.20 -33.00
N THR A 8 -7.76 -3.03 -33.87
CA THR A 8 -7.86 -4.47 -33.61
C THR A 8 -6.60 -5.15 -34.13
N VAL A 9 -5.92 -5.91 -33.28
CA VAL A 9 -4.79 -6.77 -33.64
C VAL A 9 -5.01 -8.19 -33.15
N TYR A 10 -4.37 -9.14 -33.84
CA TYR A 10 -4.44 -10.57 -33.58
C TYR A 10 -3.03 -11.11 -33.34
N TRP A 11 -2.88 -12.13 -32.51
CA TRP A 11 -1.60 -12.79 -32.26
C TRP A 11 -1.78 -14.26 -31.90
N LEU A 12 -0.70 -15.03 -32.01
CA LEU A 12 -0.62 -16.40 -31.51
C LEU A 12 -0.14 -16.39 -30.07
N GLY A 13 -0.79 -17.18 -29.22
CA GLY A 13 -0.42 -17.36 -27.82
C GLY A 13 -1.55 -16.99 -26.86
N THR A 14 -1.26 -17.10 -25.57
CA THR A 14 -2.22 -16.89 -24.49
C THR A 14 -2.19 -15.46 -23.94
N SER A 15 -1.16 -14.66 -24.26
CA SER A 15 -1.05 -13.28 -23.77
C SER A 15 -0.29 -12.38 -24.75
N PHE A 16 -0.59 -11.07 -24.69
CA PHE A 16 0.15 -10.05 -25.46
C PHE A 16 1.63 -9.97 -25.05
N ALA A 17 1.93 -10.26 -23.78
CA ALA A 17 3.29 -10.32 -23.23
C ALA A 17 4.16 -11.39 -23.92
N SER A 18 3.58 -12.57 -24.16
CA SER A 18 4.27 -13.73 -24.73
C SER A 18 4.18 -13.81 -26.27
N ALA A 19 3.41 -12.92 -26.90
CA ALA A 19 3.24 -12.90 -28.34
C ALA A 19 4.59 -12.73 -29.06
N THR A 20 4.78 -13.47 -30.15
CA THR A 20 5.98 -13.33 -30.99
C THR A 20 5.77 -12.35 -32.14
N GLN A 21 4.52 -12.05 -32.48
CA GLN A 21 4.13 -11.21 -33.62
C GLN A 21 2.71 -10.66 -33.46
N LEU A 22 2.44 -9.49 -34.03
CA LEU A 22 1.09 -8.93 -34.19
C LEU A 22 0.65 -8.95 -35.65
N PHE A 23 -0.63 -9.22 -35.88
CA PHE A 23 -1.28 -9.28 -37.18
C PHE A 23 -2.51 -8.38 -37.25
N SER A 24 -2.82 -7.86 -38.43
CA SER A 24 -3.99 -7.02 -38.68
C SER A 24 -5.23 -7.83 -39.11
N ASP A 25 -5.08 -9.12 -39.41
CA ASP A 25 -6.18 -10.02 -39.75
C ASP A 25 -6.23 -11.27 -38.85
N SER A 26 -7.44 -11.80 -38.68
CA SER A 26 -7.71 -12.97 -37.84
C SER A 26 -7.13 -14.28 -38.39
N ASN A 27 -6.73 -14.32 -39.66
CA ASN A 27 -6.05 -15.49 -40.25
C ASN A 27 -4.54 -15.45 -39.99
N LEU A 28 -4.02 -14.40 -39.35
CA LEU A 28 -2.63 -14.24 -38.94
C LEU A 28 -1.66 -14.24 -40.15
N THR A 29 -2.09 -13.61 -41.24
CA THR A 29 -1.34 -13.61 -42.51
C THR A 29 -0.67 -12.27 -42.83
N THR A 30 -1.22 -11.17 -42.32
CA THR A 30 -0.78 -9.80 -42.57
C THR A 30 -0.21 -9.22 -41.29
N VAL A 31 1.09 -8.93 -41.29
CA VAL A 31 1.77 -8.29 -40.17
C VAL A 31 1.09 -6.95 -39.85
N ALA A 32 0.87 -6.68 -38.57
CA ALA A 32 0.31 -5.40 -38.13
C ALA A 32 1.26 -4.25 -38.51
N PRO A 33 0.74 -3.05 -38.83
CA PRO A 33 1.56 -1.89 -39.16
C PRO A 33 2.58 -1.54 -38.08
N ASP A 34 3.65 -0.83 -38.44
CA ASP A 34 4.59 -0.29 -37.46
C ASP A 34 3.89 0.72 -36.53
N GLY A 35 4.30 0.74 -35.26
CA GLY A 35 3.71 1.59 -34.23
C GLY A 35 3.77 0.99 -32.83
N TYR A 36 3.30 1.74 -31.84
CA TYR A 36 3.18 1.27 -30.46
C TYR A 36 1.81 0.64 -30.24
N TYR A 37 1.82 -0.60 -29.74
CA TYR A 37 0.62 -1.35 -29.40
C TYR A 37 0.56 -1.53 -27.90
N GLN A 38 -0.63 -1.34 -27.32
CA GLN A 38 -0.88 -1.55 -25.90
C GLN A 38 -2.03 -2.51 -25.73
N VAL A 39 -1.86 -3.49 -24.85
CA VAL A 39 -2.92 -4.37 -24.38
C VAL A 39 -2.64 -4.67 -22.91
N GLY A 40 -3.59 -4.36 -22.02
CA GLY A 40 -3.50 -4.69 -20.60
C GLY A 40 -2.24 -4.13 -19.93
N GLY A 41 -1.93 -2.85 -20.10
CA GLY A 41 -0.81 -2.18 -19.42
C GLY A 41 0.60 -2.54 -19.94
N ILE A 42 0.70 -3.44 -20.93
CA ILE A 42 1.95 -3.75 -21.63
C ILE A 42 1.95 -2.98 -22.95
N TYR A 43 3.02 -2.24 -23.25
CA TYR A 43 3.29 -1.73 -24.59
C TYR A 43 4.37 -2.54 -25.29
N ARG A 44 4.26 -2.63 -26.61
CA ARG A 44 5.27 -3.19 -27.50
C ARG A 44 5.33 -2.35 -28.76
N GLU A 45 6.54 -2.08 -29.22
CA GLU A 45 6.76 -1.39 -30.50
C GLU A 45 6.85 -2.43 -31.62
N MET A 46 6.07 -2.22 -32.68
CA MET A 46 6.28 -2.85 -33.99
C MET A 46 7.15 -1.91 -34.82
N SER A 47 8.31 -2.41 -35.26
CA SER A 47 9.22 -1.66 -36.14
C SER A 47 9.77 -2.57 -37.23
N GLY A 48 9.59 -2.19 -38.49
CA GLY A 48 9.99 -3.01 -39.63
C GLY A 48 9.32 -4.38 -39.65
N GLY A 49 8.12 -4.51 -39.09
CA GLY A 49 7.39 -5.78 -38.96
C GLY A 49 7.88 -6.72 -37.85
N VAL A 50 8.86 -6.31 -37.03
CA VAL A 50 9.32 -7.06 -35.86
C VAL A 50 8.67 -6.51 -34.60
N LEU A 51 8.13 -7.41 -33.77
CA LEU A 51 7.58 -7.06 -32.46
C LEU A 51 8.70 -6.97 -31.42
N GLY A 52 8.90 -5.78 -30.86
CA GLY A 52 9.87 -5.53 -29.80
C GLY A 52 9.54 -6.28 -28.50
N ALA A 53 10.46 -6.18 -27.53
CA ALA A 53 10.25 -6.77 -26.21
C ALA A 53 9.04 -6.13 -25.49
N PRO A 54 8.33 -6.88 -24.62
CA PRO A 54 7.31 -6.31 -23.75
C PRO A 54 7.90 -5.25 -22.83
N GLY A 55 7.31 -4.06 -22.84
CA GLY A 55 7.55 -3.00 -21.86
C GLY A 55 6.27 -2.69 -21.09
N SER A 56 6.38 -2.24 -19.85
CA SER A 56 5.23 -1.74 -19.08
C SER A 56 4.88 -0.33 -19.53
N CYS A 57 3.62 -0.06 -19.91
CA CYS A 57 3.20 1.31 -20.22
C CYS A 57 3.59 2.24 -19.08
N PRO A 58 3.92 3.51 -19.35
CA PRO A 58 3.83 4.52 -18.30
C PRO A 58 2.41 4.40 -17.76
N THR A 59 2.28 3.88 -16.55
CA THR A 59 1.00 3.67 -15.87
C THR A 59 0.26 4.99 -15.90
N CYS A 60 -0.99 4.99 -16.36
CA CYS A 60 -1.84 6.14 -16.12
C CYS A 60 -1.93 6.32 -14.62
N LEU A 61 -1.29 7.38 -14.12
CA LEU A 61 -1.23 7.63 -12.71
C LEU A 61 -2.64 7.93 -12.20
N VAL A 62 -3.05 7.23 -11.16
CA VAL A 62 -4.30 7.52 -10.48
C VAL A 62 -4.08 8.75 -9.61
N PRO A 63 -4.83 9.85 -9.76
CA PRO A 63 -4.62 11.02 -8.91
C PRO A 63 -4.74 10.63 -7.43
N CYS A 64 -3.88 11.16 -6.57
CA CYS A 64 -4.08 11.07 -5.14
C CYS A 64 -5.45 11.64 -4.72
N GLY A 65 -5.92 11.26 -3.54
CA GLY A 65 -7.29 11.49 -3.06
C GLY A 65 -8.29 10.45 -3.54
N ASN A 66 -7.87 9.46 -4.34
CA ASN A 66 -8.74 8.38 -4.82
C ASN A 66 -8.60 7.12 -3.98
N THR A 67 -9.64 6.30 -4.07
CA THR A 67 -9.70 4.96 -3.46
C THR A 67 -9.86 3.92 -4.57
N ILE A 68 -9.09 2.84 -4.46
CA ILE A 68 -9.17 1.68 -5.34
C ILE A 68 -9.56 0.48 -4.49
N THR A 69 -10.50 -0.31 -5.02
CA THR A 69 -10.81 -1.64 -4.52
C THR A 69 -10.20 -2.66 -5.47
N GLY A 70 -9.50 -3.64 -4.92
CA GLY A 70 -9.00 -4.79 -5.67
C GLY A 70 -9.61 -6.07 -5.12
N ASP A 71 -10.03 -6.93 -6.02
CA ASP A 71 -10.43 -8.29 -5.73
C ASP A 71 -10.00 -9.23 -6.87
N GLY A 72 -9.87 -10.51 -6.57
CA GLY A 72 -9.59 -11.51 -7.60
C GLY A 72 -8.74 -12.68 -7.12
N SER A 73 -7.97 -13.22 -8.06
CA SER A 73 -7.14 -14.42 -7.85
C SER A 73 -5.76 -14.09 -7.28
N GLN A 74 -5.02 -15.14 -6.95
CA GLN A 74 -3.67 -15.02 -6.42
C GLN A 74 -2.74 -14.27 -7.39
N GLY A 75 -2.00 -13.27 -6.90
CA GLY A 75 -1.14 -12.48 -7.76
C GLY A 75 -0.55 -11.22 -7.15
N TYR A 76 0.28 -10.55 -7.95
CA TYR A 76 0.71 -9.17 -7.69
C TYR A 76 -0.23 -8.21 -8.40
N TYR A 77 -0.65 -7.17 -7.71
CA TYR A 77 -1.50 -6.12 -8.23
C TYR A 77 -0.71 -4.81 -8.19
N THR A 78 -0.44 -4.23 -9.34
CA THR A 78 0.39 -3.02 -9.45
C THR A 78 -0.43 -1.82 -9.88
N VAL A 79 -0.30 -0.73 -9.14
CA VAL A 79 -0.93 0.56 -9.46
C VAL A 79 -0.01 1.69 -9.06
N SER A 80 -0.02 2.78 -9.82
CA SER A 80 0.75 3.98 -9.51
C SER A 80 -0.18 5.15 -9.32
N PHE A 81 0.07 5.95 -8.28
CA PHE A 81 -0.68 7.17 -8.01
C PHE A 81 0.15 8.42 -8.33
N ASP A 82 -0.51 9.48 -8.79
CA ASP A 82 0.08 10.82 -8.92
C ASP A 82 -0.15 11.58 -7.62
N ALA A 83 0.90 11.73 -6.83
CA ALA A 83 0.92 12.58 -5.64
C ALA A 83 1.03 14.08 -5.99
N GLY A 84 1.17 14.43 -7.27
CA GLY A 84 1.25 15.80 -7.74
C GLY A 84 2.54 16.52 -7.31
N ASN A 85 2.55 17.85 -7.51
CA ASN A 85 3.73 18.71 -7.33
C ASN A 85 3.80 19.36 -5.94
N SER A 86 3.06 18.86 -4.96
CA SER A 86 3.15 19.33 -3.56
C SER A 86 4.16 18.50 -2.77
N GLN A 87 4.79 19.11 -1.76
CA GLN A 87 5.56 18.41 -0.74
C GLN A 87 4.62 18.02 0.42
N GLY A 88 4.98 16.99 1.19
CA GLY A 88 4.19 16.56 2.34
C GLY A 88 4.33 15.07 2.64
N ALA A 89 3.57 14.59 3.61
CA ALA A 89 3.31 13.17 3.81
C ALA A 89 2.16 12.74 2.89
N VAL A 90 2.38 11.73 2.05
CA VAL A 90 1.31 10.99 1.37
C VAL A 90 0.87 9.89 2.34
N ILE A 91 -0.41 9.92 2.72
CA ILE A 91 -0.96 8.93 3.67
C ILE A 91 -1.70 7.87 2.89
N VAL A 92 -1.38 6.61 3.16
CA VAL A 92 -1.98 5.45 2.50
C VAL A 92 -2.79 4.70 3.54
N LEU A 93 -4.08 4.51 3.29
CA LEU A 93 -4.94 3.65 4.11
C LEU A 93 -5.16 2.36 3.35
N PHE A 94 -4.70 1.25 3.90
CA PHE A 94 -4.85 -0.07 3.32
C PHE A 94 -5.70 -0.96 4.23
N GLU A 95 -6.73 -1.59 3.68
CA GLU A 95 -7.58 -2.54 4.40
C GLU A 95 -7.62 -3.88 3.64
N PRO A 96 -7.05 -4.97 4.20
CA PRO A 96 -7.06 -6.31 3.59
C PRO A 96 -8.33 -7.13 3.95
N TYR A 97 -9.26 -6.51 4.67
CA TYR A 97 -10.40 -7.15 5.32
C TYR A 97 -10.01 -8.43 6.10
N SER A 98 -10.47 -9.59 5.65
CA SER A 98 -10.23 -10.88 6.31
C SER A 98 -9.23 -11.76 5.57
N PHE A 99 -8.60 -11.25 4.51
CA PHE A 99 -7.64 -11.99 3.69
C PHE A 99 -6.21 -11.55 4.03
N PRO A 100 -5.24 -12.48 4.06
CA PRO A 100 -3.83 -12.14 4.07
C PRO A 100 -3.43 -11.38 2.81
N ASP A 101 -3.31 -10.06 2.90
CA ASP A 101 -2.84 -9.20 1.80
C ASP A 101 -1.81 -8.20 2.33
N GLY A 102 -0.91 -7.75 1.49
CA GLY A 102 0.10 -6.77 1.86
C GLY A 102 0.33 -5.77 0.74
N VAL A 103 0.77 -4.58 1.08
CA VAL A 103 1.12 -3.55 0.09
C VAL A 103 2.47 -2.96 0.40
N THR A 104 3.33 -2.94 -0.61
CA THR A 104 4.59 -2.21 -0.59
C THR A 104 4.45 -0.99 -1.48
N TRP A 105 4.74 0.18 -0.95
CA TRP A 105 4.87 1.39 -1.75
C TRP A 105 6.34 1.58 -2.15
N THR A 106 6.56 2.28 -3.26
CA THR A 106 7.88 2.75 -3.70
C THR A 106 7.78 4.21 -4.13
N TYR A 107 8.65 5.05 -3.57
CA TYR A 107 8.78 6.46 -3.91
C TYR A 107 10.25 6.86 -3.89
N ASP A 108 10.72 7.47 -4.99
CA ASP A 108 12.10 7.96 -5.14
C ASP A 108 13.18 6.90 -4.79
N GLY A 109 12.91 5.64 -5.15
CA GLY A 109 13.82 4.51 -4.89
C GLY A 109 13.77 3.94 -3.47
N VAL A 110 12.97 4.52 -2.57
CA VAL A 110 12.69 3.98 -1.23
C VAL A 110 11.42 3.17 -1.26
N SER A 111 11.41 2.01 -0.60
CA SER A 111 10.23 1.16 -0.47
C SER A 111 9.99 0.80 0.98
N ALA A 112 8.72 0.67 1.36
CA ALA A 112 8.32 0.28 2.71
C ALA A 112 7.00 -0.49 2.70
N SER A 113 6.80 -1.32 3.72
CA SER A 113 5.64 -2.22 3.89
C SER A 113 5.20 -2.29 5.36
N GLU A 114 5.40 -1.21 6.09
CA GLU A 114 5.01 -1.02 7.49
C GLU A 114 3.71 -0.24 7.59
N TYR A 115 2.90 -0.60 8.59
CA TYR A 115 1.60 -0.02 8.85
C TYR A 115 1.44 0.27 10.34
N SER A 116 0.49 1.16 10.65
CA SER A 116 -0.15 1.18 11.95
C SER A 116 -1.64 0.90 11.79
N SER A 117 -2.21 0.03 12.63
CA SER A 117 -3.64 -0.30 12.68
C SER A 117 -4.27 0.27 13.94
N ALA A 118 -5.50 0.78 13.84
CA ALA A 118 -6.21 1.36 14.98
C ALA A 118 -6.43 0.38 16.14
N THR A 119 -6.46 -0.92 15.86
CA THR A 119 -6.73 -1.97 16.85
C THR A 119 -5.49 -2.79 17.22
N ASN A 120 -4.50 -2.86 16.33
CA ASN A 120 -3.35 -3.74 16.50
C ASN A 120 -2.00 -3.01 16.58
N GLY A 121 -1.96 -1.70 16.37
CA GLY A 121 -0.73 -0.92 16.38
C GLY A 121 0.15 -1.27 15.19
N TYR A 122 1.46 -1.35 15.42
CA TYR A 122 2.42 -1.63 14.35
C TYR A 122 2.19 -3.01 13.71
N LEU A 123 2.09 -3.02 12.38
CA LEU A 123 2.05 -4.21 11.54
C LEU A 123 3.06 -4.06 10.39
N GLN A 124 3.46 -5.16 9.77
CA GLN A 124 4.36 -5.17 8.61
C GLN A 124 4.14 -6.40 7.73
N GLY A 125 4.55 -6.30 6.45
CA GLY A 125 4.42 -7.38 5.47
C GLY A 125 2.97 -7.66 5.11
N LEU A 126 2.60 -8.94 4.99
CA LEU A 126 1.19 -9.31 4.82
C LEU A 126 0.41 -9.10 6.13
N ILE A 127 -0.73 -8.44 6.04
CA ILE A 127 -1.64 -8.21 7.16
C ILE A 127 -3.02 -8.82 6.86
N GLY A 128 -3.89 -8.91 7.87
CA GLY A 128 -5.19 -9.55 7.77
C GLY A 128 -5.36 -10.70 8.78
N ASN A 129 -6.38 -11.53 8.59
CA ASN A 129 -6.72 -12.56 9.57
C ASN A 129 -5.79 -13.77 9.50
N ILE A 130 -5.36 -14.25 10.68
CA ILE A 130 -4.71 -15.55 10.79
C ILE A 130 -5.70 -16.63 10.40
N ASN A 131 -5.34 -17.48 9.43
CA ASN A 131 -6.20 -18.53 8.89
C ASN A 131 -7.62 -18.01 8.53
N SER A 132 -7.81 -17.51 7.31
CA SER A 132 -9.11 -17.13 6.71
C SER A 132 -10.19 -18.25 6.67
N ALA A 133 -10.02 -19.32 7.45
CA ALA A 133 -10.93 -20.42 7.71
C ALA A 133 -12.18 -20.04 8.53
N ASN A 134 -12.27 -18.83 9.09
CA ASN A 134 -13.48 -18.33 9.76
C ASN A 134 -13.76 -16.86 9.37
N PRO A 135 -14.35 -16.59 8.19
CA PRO A 135 -14.81 -15.25 7.84
C PRO A 135 -15.87 -14.78 8.86
N PRO A 136 -15.79 -13.53 9.38
CA PRO A 136 -16.66 -13.11 10.47
C PRO A 136 -18.16 -13.06 10.14
N THR A 137 -18.55 -13.05 8.86
CA THR A 137 -19.96 -12.96 8.46
C THR A 137 -20.21 -13.54 7.06
N PRO A 138 -21.33 -14.26 6.85
CA PRO A 138 -21.86 -14.52 5.50
C PRO A 138 -22.01 -13.18 4.73
N PRO A 139 -21.78 -13.15 3.40
CA PRO A 139 -21.93 -14.25 2.45
C PRO A 139 -20.63 -14.93 1.99
N PHE A 140 -19.47 -14.63 2.58
CA PHE A 140 -18.19 -15.15 2.08
C PHE A 140 -17.88 -16.55 2.65
N PRO A 141 -17.75 -17.60 1.82
CA PRO A 141 -17.27 -18.91 2.27
C PRO A 141 -15.85 -18.80 2.86
N PRO A 142 -15.45 -19.67 3.80
CA PRO A 142 -14.07 -19.73 4.28
C PRO A 142 -13.16 -20.12 3.12
N TYR A 143 -12.34 -19.18 2.65
CA TYR A 143 -11.30 -19.43 1.66
C TYR A 143 -9.94 -19.28 2.33
N PRO A 144 -9.49 -20.28 3.10
CA PRO A 144 -8.15 -20.31 3.64
C PRO A 144 -7.13 -20.23 2.49
N CYS A 145 -6.07 -19.47 2.70
CA CYS A 145 -4.90 -19.54 1.83
C CYS A 145 -4.37 -20.98 1.81
N ASN A 146 -3.89 -21.44 0.66
CA ASN A 146 -3.38 -22.80 0.49
C ASN A 146 -2.00 -22.74 -0.18
N PRO A 147 -0.90 -23.02 0.54
CA PRO A 147 -0.84 -23.47 1.94
C PRO A 147 -1.31 -22.43 2.97
N PRO A 148 -1.74 -22.85 4.18
CA PRO A 148 -2.12 -21.93 5.25
C PRO A 148 -0.97 -21.01 5.67
N MET A 149 -1.31 -19.75 5.99
CA MET A 149 -0.35 -18.75 6.44
C MET A 149 -0.54 -18.44 7.93
N THR A 150 0.56 -18.27 8.66
CA THR A 150 0.52 -17.97 10.10
C THR A 150 1.69 -17.09 10.51
N ASN A 151 1.55 -16.37 11.64
CA ASN A 151 2.66 -15.63 12.24
C ASN A 151 3.81 -16.52 12.72
N ALA A 152 3.55 -17.82 12.95
CA ALA A 152 4.50 -18.78 13.49
C ALA A 152 5.25 -19.51 12.38
N THR A 153 6.45 -20.03 12.71
CA THR A 153 7.28 -20.90 11.80
C THR A 153 7.44 -20.36 10.38
N GLY A 154 7.32 -19.05 10.28
CA GLY A 154 7.40 -18.22 9.11
C GLY A 154 6.58 -18.64 7.95
N SER A 155 5.27 -18.84 8.13
CA SER A 155 4.38 -19.40 7.11
C SER A 155 5.00 -20.61 6.39
N ALA A 156 5.94 -21.32 7.05
CA ALA A 156 6.83 -22.34 6.51
C ALA A 156 7.55 -21.97 5.18
N GLY A 157 7.88 -20.70 4.94
CA GLY A 157 8.46 -20.25 3.67
C GLY A 157 7.48 -20.37 2.51
N ALA A 158 6.18 -20.25 2.78
CA ALA A 158 5.12 -20.46 1.80
C ALA A 158 5.36 -19.62 0.55
N THR A 159 5.28 -20.29 -0.60
CA THR A 159 5.27 -19.68 -1.92
C THR A 159 3.98 -19.99 -2.63
N PHE A 160 3.55 -19.06 -3.46
CA PHE A 160 2.27 -19.11 -4.14
C PHE A 160 2.45 -18.75 -5.60
N SER A 161 1.73 -19.43 -6.50
CA SER A 161 1.82 -19.21 -7.96
C SER A 161 0.65 -18.36 -8.43
N GLY A 162 0.94 -17.10 -8.75
CA GLY A 162 -0.07 -16.15 -9.19
C GLY A 162 0.15 -15.66 -10.62
N THR A 163 -0.57 -14.60 -10.96
CA THR A 163 -0.31 -13.78 -12.14
C THR A 163 -0.02 -12.33 -11.75
N LEU A 164 0.37 -11.51 -12.72
CA LEU A 164 0.49 -10.07 -12.56
C LEU A 164 -0.80 -9.42 -13.04
N TYR A 165 -1.32 -8.52 -12.21
CA TYR A 165 -2.46 -7.67 -12.48
C TYR A 165 -2.00 -6.22 -12.52
N VAL A 166 -2.34 -5.50 -13.59
CA VAL A 166 -1.98 -4.09 -13.76
C VAL A 166 -3.25 -3.25 -13.76
N TRP A 167 -3.23 -2.14 -13.02
CA TRP A 167 -4.34 -1.19 -13.04
C TRP A 167 -4.44 -0.51 -14.41
N ASP A 168 -5.63 -0.59 -15.00
CA ASP A 168 -5.96 0.05 -16.27
C ASP A 168 -7.08 1.08 -16.05
N THR A 169 -6.72 2.36 -16.13
CA THR A 169 -7.67 3.49 -16.01
C THR A 169 -8.60 3.62 -17.21
N ALA A 170 -8.32 2.94 -18.33
CA ALA A 170 -9.12 3.01 -19.54
C ALA A 170 -10.36 2.11 -19.50
N LEU A 171 -10.48 1.22 -18.49
CA LEU A 171 -11.65 0.38 -18.34
C LEU A 171 -12.91 1.20 -17.96
N PRO A 172 -14.09 0.83 -18.48
CA PRO A 172 -15.35 1.48 -18.09
C PRO A 172 -15.56 1.41 -16.58
N GLY A 173 -15.99 2.51 -15.96
CA GLY A 173 -16.32 2.53 -14.53
C GLY A 173 -15.18 2.93 -13.57
N LEU A 174 -14.29 3.84 -14.01
CA LEU A 174 -13.17 4.42 -13.23
C LEU A 174 -11.87 3.57 -13.18
N GLY A 175 -11.76 2.56 -14.03
CA GLY A 175 -10.59 1.69 -14.14
C GLY A 175 -10.75 0.35 -13.43
N GLY A 176 -9.78 -0.55 -13.60
CA GLY A 176 -9.79 -1.86 -12.98
C GLY A 176 -8.47 -2.62 -13.16
N PHE A 177 -8.28 -3.69 -12.39
CA PHE A 177 -7.12 -4.57 -12.55
C PHE A 177 -7.33 -5.54 -13.71
N VAL A 178 -6.33 -5.62 -14.60
CA VAL A 178 -6.33 -6.52 -15.75
C VAL A 178 -5.23 -7.56 -15.55
N ASP A 179 -5.58 -8.85 -15.67
CA ASP A 179 -4.60 -9.93 -15.75
C ASP A 179 -3.79 -9.79 -17.04
N VAL A 180 -2.48 -9.64 -16.91
CA VAL A 180 -1.59 -9.45 -18.07
C VAL A 180 -0.99 -10.76 -18.59
N GLY A 181 -1.39 -11.90 -18.00
CA GLY A 181 -0.95 -13.25 -18.37
C GLY A 181 0.52 -13.51 -18.10
N ILE A 182 1.14 -12.73 -17.19
CA ILE A 182 2.52 -12.94 -16.73
C ILE A 182 2.46 -13.74 -15.43
N PRO A 183 2.99 -14.98 -15.40
CA PRO A 183 3.07 -15.76 -14.17
C PRO A 183 3.97 -15.08 -13.13
N THR A 184 3.58 -15.17 -11.86
CA THR A 184 4.33 -14.63 -10.74
C THR A 184 4.49 -15.67 -9.65
N VAL A 185 5.54 -15.51 -8.82
CA VAL A 185 5.73 -16.29 -7.61
C VAL A 185 5.72 -15.31 -6.45
N LEU A 186 4.78 -15.47 -5.53
CA LEU A 186 4.72 -14.72 -4.29
C LEU A 186 5.45 -15.47 -3.17
N GLY A 187 6.04 -14.72 -2.23
CA GLY A 187 6.88 -15.26 -1.18
C GLY A 187 8.32 -15.56 -1.65
N PRO A 188 9.10 -16.37 -0.91
CA PRO A 188 8.71 -17.10 0.30
C PRO A 188 8.36 -16.14 1.44
N TYR A 189 7.22 -16.36 2.10
CA TYR A 189 6.84 -15.59 3.27
C TYR A 189 7.39 -16.24 4.53
N GLY A 190 8.16 -15.51 5.32
CA GLY A 190 8.64 -15.88 6.65
C GLY A 190 7.65 -15.53 7.77
N ASN A 191 8.17 -15.28 8.99
CA ASN A 191 7.36 -15.08 10.20
C ASN A 191 7.23 -13.61 10.55
N ALA A 192 6.44 -13.34 11.59
CA ALA A 192 6.34 -12.02 12.17
C ALA A 192 7.69 -11.43 12.62
N SER A 193 8.64 -12.28 13.06
CA SER A 193 9.98 -11.80 13.46
C SER A 193 10.90 -11.45 12.28
N THR A 194 10.68 -12.01 11.09
CA THR A 194 11.39 -11.59 9.85
C THR A 194 10.71 -10.39 9.19
N GLY A 195 9.47 -10.08 9.59
CA GLY A 195 8.68 -8.96 9.10
C GLY A 195 7.87 -9.23 7.84
N ASP A 196 7.80 -10.49 7.42
CA ASP A 196 7.07 -10.86 6.21
C ASP A 196 5.55 -10.92 6.43
N VAL A 197 5.09 -11.09 7.68
CA VAL A 197 3.67 -11.23 8.03
C VAL A 197 3.34 -10.62 9.39
N SER A 198 2.15 -10.04 9.55
CA SER A 198 1.58 -9.55 10.81
C SER A 198 0.08 -9.83 10.86
N PHE A 199 -0.29 -11.10 10.97
CA PHE A 199 -1.69 -11.53 11.03
C PHE A 199 -2.32 -11.32 12.41
N THR A 200 -3.62 -11.07 12.41
CA THR A 200 -4.41 -10.76 13.60
C THR A 200 -5.54 -11.78 13.77
N ALA A 201 -6.12 -11.86 14.98
CA ALA A 201 -7.23 -12.79 15.24
C ALA A 201 -8.55 -12.37 14.57
N THR A 202 -8.70 -11.08 14.26
CA THR A 202 -9.85 -10.43 13.63
C THR A 202 -9.37 -9.37 12.66
N ASN A 203 -10.24 -8.89 11.76
CA ASN A 203 -9.87 -7.89 10.74
C ASN A 203 -9.11 -6.73 11.41
N PRO A 204 -7.88 -6.41 10.98
CA PRO A 204 -7.10 -5.30 11.56
C PRO A 204 -7.70 -3.93 11.26
N GLY A 205 -8.73 -3.87 10.41
CA GLY A 205 -9.33 -2.64 9.89
C GLY A 205 -8.37 -1.90 8.95
N PRO A 206 -8.69 -0.64 8.62
CA PRO A 206 -7.76 0.23 7.91
C PRO A 206 -6.43 0.38 8.67
N ALA A 207 -5.34 0.17 7.95
CA ALA A 207 -3.98 0.35 8.44
C ALA A 207 -3.30 1.47 7.65
N ALA A 208 -2.71 2.44 8.35
CA ALA A 208 -2.07 3.59 7.73
C ALA A 208 -0.59 3.35 7.47
N MET A 209 -0.13 3.75 6.29
CA MET A 209 1.27 3.93 5.92
C MET A 209 1.53 5.41 5.63
N VAL A 210 2.79 5.81 5.71
CA VAL A 210 3.23 7.17 5.37
C VAL A 210 4.34 7.08 4.33
N VAL A 211 4.12 7.74 3.20
CA VAL A 211 5.11 7.90 2.12
C VAL A 211 5.66 9.33 2.21
N PRO A 212 6.92 9.52 2.62
CA PRO A 212 7.49 10.85 2.76
C PRO A 212 7.78 11.45 1.38
N LYS A 213 7.22 12.63 1.09
CA LYS A 213 7.44 13.35 -0.17
C LYS A 213 8.15 14.69 0.10
N PRO A 214 9.47 14.68 0.36
CA PRO A 214 10.25 15.90 0.63
C PRO A 214 10.48 16.77 -0.61
N ASN A 215 10.33 16.21 -1.81
CA ASN A 215 10.58 16.91 -3.07
C ASN A 215 9.31 16.97 -3.93
N ILE A 216 9.19 18.00 -4.77
CA ILE A 216 8.05 18.12 -5.70
C ILE A 216 8.07 17.04 -6.79
N THR A 217 9.25 16.47 -7.09
CA THR A 217 9.46 15.36 -8.02
C THR A 217 10.30 14.26 -7.38
N PRO A 218 10.08 12.98 -7.72
CA PRO A 218 9.05 12.46 -8.64
C PRO A 218 7.62 12.69 -8.10
N THR A 219 6.61 12.63 -8.98
CA THR A 219 5.20 12.75 -8.57
C THR A 219 4.51 11.40 -8.44
N ASN A 220 5.06 10.35 -9.05
CA ASN A 220 4.50 9.01 -8.97
C ASN A 220 4.91 8.32 -7.65
N VAL A 221 3.94 7.65 -7.02
CA VAL A 221 4.14 6.67 -5.96
C VAL A 221 3.63 5.34 -6.50
N ASP A 222 4.49 4.33 -6.53
CA ASP A 222 4.16 3.03 -7.07
C ASP A 222 3.75 2.08 -5.94
N PHE A 223 2.72 1.28 -6.17
CA PHE A 223 2.21 0.32 -5.20
C PHE A 223 2.19 -1.08 -5.80
N VAL A 224 2.68 -2.03 -5.02
CA VAL A 224 2.60 -3.46 -5.30
C VAL A 224 1.82 -4.10 -4.17
N ILE A 225 0.60 -4.54 -4.47
CA ILE A 225 -0.23 -5.30 -3.54
C ILE A 225 -0.02 -6.78 -3.82
N GLN A 226 0.13 -7.56 -2.76
CA GLN A 226 0.31 -9.00 -2.77
C GLN A 226 -0.98 -9.66 -2.30
N GLY A 227 -1.63 -10.41 -3.20
CA GLY A 227 -2.74 -11.29 -2.88
C GLY A 227 -2.30 -12.76 -2.92
N PRO A 228 -1.73 -13.32 -1.85
CA PRO A 228 -1.26 -14.71 -1.80
C PRO A 228 -2.38 -15.75 -1.70
N CYS A 229 -3.64 -15.38 -1.58
CA CYS A 229 -4.74 -16.33 -1.39
C CYS A 229 -5.57 -16.42 -2.68
N ASN A 230 -6.22 -17.57 -2.94
CA ASN A 230 -6.99 -17.79 -4.18
C ASN A 230 -8.15 -16.81 -4.37
N ASN A 231 -8.58 -16.17 -3.28
CA ASN A 231 -9.37 -14.95 -3.29
C ASN A 231 -8.60 -13.92 -2.47
N THR A 232 -8.48 -12.73 -3.01
CA THR A 232 -8.00 -11.53 -2.32
C THR A 232 -9.09 -10.47 -2.42
N VAL A 233 -9.22 -9.65 -1.39
CA VAL A 233 -10.10 -8.48 -1.40
C VAL A 233 -9.48 -7.43 -0.50
N TRP A 234 -9.27 -6.24 -1.05
CA TRP A 234 -8.67 -5.15 -0.30
C TRP A 234 -9.11 -3.80 -0.83
N VAL A 235 -8.90 -2.78 -0.01
CA VAL A 235 -9.07 -1.37 -0.38
C VAL A 235 -7.78 -0.62 -0.10
N ILE A 236 -7.39 0.24 -1.05
CA ILE A 236 -6.31 1.21 -0.86
C ILE A 236 -6.85 2.62 -1.14
N THR A 237 -6.66 3.52 -0.18
CA THR A 237 -6.91 4.95 -0.33
C THR A 237 -5.59 5.67 -0.22
N VAL A 238 -5.22 6.46 -1.24
CA VAL A 238 -3.97 7.23 -1.24
C VAL A 238 -4.32 8.70 -1.14
N LEU A 239 -4.00 9.35 -0.03
CA LEU A 239 -4.27 10.77 0.20
C LEU A 239 -3.13 11.63 -0.35
N CYS A 240 -3.47 12.80 -0.88
CA CYS A 240 -2.49 13.72 -1.43
C CYS A 240 -1.49 14.23 -0.36
N PRO A 241 -0.29 14.69 -0.78
CA PRO A 241 0.70 15.23 0.14
C PRO A 241 0.10 16.34 1.01
N GLN A 242 0.23 16.20 2.32
CA GLN A 242 -0.17 17.18 3.32
C GLN A 242 0.84 17.23 4.46
N GLU A 243 0.93 18.36 5.16
CA GLU A 243 1.67 18.40 6.42
C GLU A 243 0.91 17.65 7.51
N LEU A 244 1.64 16.88 8.30
CA LEU A 244 1.09 16.15 9.42
C LEU A 244 0.70 17.11 10.56
N PRO A 245 -0.37 16.82 11.32
CA PRO A 245 -0.74 17.59 12.50
C PRO A 245 0.37 17.57 13.54
N ALA A 246 0.71 18.74 14.09
CA ALA A 246 1.76 18.91 15.08
C ALA A 246 1.19 19.05 16.50
N TYR A 247 1.81 18.35 17.44
CA TYR A 247 1.56 18.45 18.88
C TYR A 247 2.84 18.86 19.58
N LYS A 248 2.74 19.82 20.50
CA LYS A 248 3.91 20.20 21.31
C LYS A 248 4.28 19.06 22.22
N CYS A 249 5.56 18.78 22.36
CA CYS A 249 6.04 17.72 23.23
C CYS A 249 7.41 18.03 23.84
N GLU A 250 7.81 17.21 24.80
CA GLU A 250 9.14 17.22 25.40
C GLU A 250 9.49 15.78 25.86
N PRO A 251 10.73 15.28 25.62
CA PRO A 251 11.15 13.98 26.11
C PRO A 251 11.28 13.95 27.63
N THR A 252 11.04 12.78 28.22
CA THR A 252 11.20 12.55 29.66
C THR A 252 12.68 12.51 30.10
N PRO A 253 12.96 12.81 31.39
CA PRO A 253 12.03 13.20 32.46
C PRO A 253 11.61 14.68 32.35
N VAL A 254 10.31 14.97 32.53
CA VAL A 254 9.75 16.32 32.41
C VAL A 254 8.49 16.48 33.28
N ALA A 255 8.37 17.60 34.00
CA ALA A 255 7.21 17.85 34.85
C ALA A 255 5.99 18.31 34.03
N CYS A 256 4.77 18.03 34.50
CA CYS A 256 3.52 18.41 33.82
C CYS A 256 3.26 19.92 33.69
N GLY A 257 4.22 20.78 34.05
CA GLY A 257 4.12 22.24 33.87
C GLY A 257 5.30 22.82 33.11
N ASP A 258 6.25 21.99 32.72
CA ASP A 258 7.46 22.43 32.02
C ASP A 258 7.13 22.85 30.58
N PRO A 259 7.91 23.79 30.02
CA PRO A 259 7.72 24.21 28.64
C PRO A 259 7.99 23.06 27.68
N LEU A 260 7.12 22.92 26.68
CA LEU A 260 7.28 21.97 25.58
C LEU A 260 7.93 22.68 24.39
N THR A 261 9.12 22.22 24.00
CA THR A 261 9.95 22.88 22.97
C THR A 261 10.03 22.11 21.67
N GLU A 262 9.72 20.82 21.69
CA GLU A 262 9.70 19.97 20.50
C GLU A 262 8.30 19.81 19.91
N LEU A 263 8.24 19.23 18.71
CA LEU A 263 7.01 18.80 18.06
C LEU A 263 6.99 17.28 17.88
N MET A 264 5.79 16.72 17.93
CA MET A 264 5.45 15.37 17.53
C MET A 264 4.37 15.47 16.46
N PHE A 265 4.56 14.78 15.35
CA PHE A 265 3.63 14.77 14.24
C PHE A 265 2.96 13.40 14.13
N THR A 266 1.64 13.35 13.93
CA THR A 266 0.93 12.07 14.01
C THR A 266 0.02 11.76 12.84
N VAL A 267 -0.17 10.46 12.59
CA VAL A 267 -1.15 9.91 11.64
C VAL A 267 -2.02 8.90 12.37
N HIS A 268 -3.33 9.05 12.27
CA HIS A 268 -4.28 8.14 12.90
C HIS A 268 -4.85 7.14 11.89
N PRO A 269 -4.69 5.83 12.11
CA PRO A 269 -5.07 4.82 11.13
C PRO A 269 -6.57 4.66 10.86
N ALA A 270 -7.45 5.02 11.81
CA ALA A 270 -8.90 5.02 11.56
C ALA A 270 -9.44 6.35 11.02
N SER A 271 -8.57 7.34 10.76
CA SER A 271 -8.99 8.63 10.21
C SER A 271 -9.11 8.56 8.69
N PRO A 272 -10.28 8.84 8.08
CA PRO A 272 -10.43 8.84 6.62
C PRO A 272 -9.54 9.86 5.90
N THR A 273 -9.10 10.89 6.62
CA THR A 273 -8.20 11.94 6.13
C THR A 273 -6.76 11.71 6.56
N GLY A 274 -6.46 10.61 7.27
CA GLY A 274 -5.14 10.26 7.81
C GLY A 274 -4.67 11.16 8.96
N VAL A 275 -5.20 12.37 9.07
CA VAL A 275 -4.87 13.31 10.15
C VAL A 275 -5.52 12.90 11.47
N THR A 276 -4.74 12.94 12.55
CA THR A 276 -5.29 12.78 13.89
C THR A 276 -6.06 14.04 14.29
N THR A 277 -7.33 13.90 14.66
CA THR A 277 -8.17 15.00 15.15
C THR A 277 -8.54 14.78 16.61
N GLY A 278 -8.47 15.84 17.42
CA GLY A 278 -8.85 15.76 18.84
C GLY A 278 -7.78 15.20 19.78
N GLY A 279 -6.53 15.11 19.33
CA GLY A 279 -5.39 14.71 20.17
C GLY A 279 -4.46 13.71 19.49
N VAL A 280 -3.71 12.97 20.29
CA VAL A 280 -2.81 11.86 19.97
C VAL A 280 -3.42 10.62 20.62
N PHE A 281 -3.49 9.52 19.88
CA PHE A 281 -4.10 8.28 20.35
C PHE A 281 -3.12 7.12 20.35
N VAL A 282 -3.45 6.07 21.10
CA VAL A 282 -2.76 4.79 20.97
C VAL A 282 -2.92 4.30 19.53
N ASN A 283 -1.85 3.73 18.99
CA ASN A 283 -1.71 3.27 17.61
C ASN A 283 -1.60 4.38 16.55
N ASP A 284 -1.43 5.64 16.94
CA ASP A 284 -0.98 6.66 16.00
C ASP A 284 0.49 6.42 15.61
N TRP A 285 0.82 6.70 14.35
CA TRP A 285 2.22 6.94 14.00
C TRP A 285 2.72 8.22 14.67
N ALA A 286 3.99 8.25 15.06
CA ALA A 286 4.70 9.42 15.56
C ALA A 286 5.94 9.72 14.72
N PHE A 287 6.05 10.96 14.27
CA PHE A 287 7.17 11.49 13.51
C PHE A 287 7.80 12.70 14.20
N ALA A 288 9.07 12.95 13.89
CA ALA A 288 9.83 14.11 14.33
C ALA A 288 9.73 15.30 13.36
N ASP A 289 9.18 15.09 12.15
CA ASP A 289 8.97 16.14 11.14
C ASP A 289 7.57 16.06 10.51
N SER A 290 7.17 17.17 9.88
CA SER A 290 5.82 17.36 9.33
C SER A 290 5.53 16.57 8.06
N ILE A 291 6.53 15.91 7.46
CA ILE A 291 6.39 15.18 6.19
C ILE A 291 6.62 13.68 6.34
N GLY A 292 6.83 13.21 7.57
CA GLY A 292 6.93 11.80 7.91
C GLY A 292 8.25 11.13 7.56
N VAL A 293 9.33 11.88 7.32
CA VAL A 293 10.64 11.30 6.95
C VAL A 293 11.28 10.58 8.14
N ASN A 294 11.25 11.19 9.32
CA ASN A 294 11.91 10.70 10.52
C ASN A 294 10.86 10.28 11.54
N LEU A 295 10.90 9.02 11.95
CA LEU A 295 10.10 8.54 13.09
C LEU A 295 10.50 9.31 14.36
N LYS A 296 9.52 9.57 15.23
CA LYS A 296 9.81 10.07 16.57
C LYS A 296 10.57 8.96 17.31
N PRO A 297 11.71 9.26 17.97
CA PRO A 297 12.46 8.23 18.68
C PRO A 297 11.62 7.50 19.73
N ALA A 298 12.00 6.26 20.03
CA ALA A 298 11.36 5.49 21.09
C ALA A 298 11.55 6.19 22.44
N GLY A 299 10.49 6.27 23.23
CA GLY A 299 10.54 6.90 24.55
C GLY A 299 9.20 7.40 25.02
N THR A 300 9.19 7.94 26.23
CA THR A 300 8.03 8.64 26.77
C THR A 300 8.22 10.14 26.61
N TYR A 301 7.15 10.82 26.19
CA TYR A 301 7.08 12.24 25.94
C TYR A 301 5.91 12.84 26.71
N LEU A 302 6.10 14.02 27.30
CA LEU A 302 4.99 14.88 27.68
C LEU A 302 4.46 15.56 26.44
N VAL A 303 3.16 15.47 26.17
CA VAL A 303 2.51 16.01 24.97
C VAL A 303 1.34 16.89 25.37
N ASP A 304 1.23 18.07 24.77
CA ASP A 304 0.01 18.89 24.79
C ASP A 304 -0.96 18.35 23.76
N ASN A 305 -1.97 17.63 24.24
CA ASN A 305 -2.98 16.94 23.45
C ASN A 305 -4.05 17.87 22.86
N GLY A 306 -3.77 19.17 22.80
CA GLY A 306 -4.70 20.20 22.40
C GLY A 306 -5.40 20.83 23.61
N GLY A 307 -5.54 22.16 23.55
CA GLY A 307 -6.23 22.94 24.59
C GLY A 307 -5.54 22.92 25.96
N GLY A 308 -4.26 22.55 26.06
CA GLY A 308 -3.50 22.50 27.30
C GLY A 308 -3.66 21.19 28.09
N THR A 309 -4.25 20.15 27.50
CA THR A 309 -4.40 18.84 28.16
C THR A 309 -3.11 18.05 28.03
N LEU A 310 -2.37 17.90 29.13
CA LEU A 310 -1.05 17.26 29.13
C LEU A 310 -1.12 15.76 29.40
N GLN A 311 -0.45 14.98 28.54
CA GLN A 311 -0.42 13.52 28.59
C GLN A 311 1.01 12.99 28.48
N CYS A 312 1.30 11.88 29.16
CA CYS A 312 2.48 11.07 28.93
C CYS A 312 2.17 10.09 27.80
N VAL A 313 2.88 10.24 26.68
CA VAL A 313 2.73 9.45 25.46
C VAL A 313 3.98 8.60 25.28
N THR A 314 3.81 7.29 25.11
CA THR A 314 4.93 6.36 24.90
C THR A 314 4.99 5.92 23.45
N VAL A 315 6.09 6.23 22.77
CA VAL A 315 6.40 5.86 21.40
C VAL A 315 7.29 4.62 21.39
N SER A 316 6.92 3.61 20.60
CA SER A 316 7.71 2.38 20.44
C SER A 316 8.93 2.56 19.53
N ALA A 317 9.82 1.57 19.49
CA ALA A 317 10.95 1.53 18.54
C ALA A 317 10.53 1.58 17.07
N ASN A 318 9.31 1.14 16.78
CA ASN A 318 8.75 1.17 15.44
C ASN A 318 8.01 2.49 15.14
N GLY A 319 8.07 3.50 16.02
CA GLY A 319 7.46 4.81 15.78
C GLY A 319 5.94 4.88 15.97
N VAL A 320 5.32 3.86 16.57
CA VAL A 320 3.88 3.85 16.89
C VAL A 320 3.65 4.15 18.37
N ILE A 321 2.67 4.99 18.71
CA ILE A 321 2.25 5.23 20.10
C ILE A 321 1.66 3.94 20.68
N THR A 322 2.15 3.52 21.84
CA THR A 322 1.71 2.31 22.56
C THR A 322 0.96 2.61 23.86
N ASN A 323 1.10 3.82 24.39
CA ASN A 323 0.42 4.22 25.62
C ASN A 323 0.18 5.74 25.64
N VAL A 324 -0.99 6.14 26.16
CA VAL A 324 -1.38 7.53 26.39
C VAL A 324 -2.04 7.62 27.76
N THR A 325 -1.45 8.36 28.69
CA THR A 325 -1.99 8.55 30.05
C THR A 325 -1.95 10.02 30.44
N SER A 326 -2.90 10.47 31.26
CA SER A 326 -2.84 11.83 31.82
C SER A 326 -1.55 12.06 32.60
N CYS A 327 -0.95 13.24 32.46
CA CYS A 327 0.23 13.60 33.23
C CYS A 327 -0.13 13.85 34.71
N SER A 328 0.61 13.26 35.65
CA SER A 328 0.43 13.46 37.09
C SER A 328 1.77 13.69 37.78
N GLY A 329 2.10 14.97 38.02
CA GLY A 329 3.41 15.38 38.54
C GLY A 329 4.47 15.46 37.44
N SER A 330 4.85 14.32 36.87
CA SER A 330 5.81 14.22 35.77
C SER A 330 5.51 13.05 34.84
N CYS A 331 6.04 13.15 33.64
CA CYS A 331 6.41 12.00 32.83
C CYS A 331 7.92 11.76 33.06
#